data_AF-A0A6N6TBR8-F1
#
_entry.id   AF-A0A6N6TBR8-F1
#
_cell.length_a   1.000
_cell.length_b   1.000
_cell.length_c   1.000
_cell.angle_alpha   90.00
_cell.angle_beta   90.00
_cell.angle_gamma   90.00
#
_symmetry.space_group_name_H-M   'P 1'
#
loop_
_entity.id
_entity.type
_entity.pdbx_description
1 polymer ?
#
loop_
_entity_poly.entity_id
_entity_poly.type
_entity_poly.pdbx_seq_one_letter_code
_entity_poly.pdbx_strand_id
1 'polypeptide(L)' 'REQTIWQHRYWEHQIRNDQDFERHCDYIHYNPVKHGLVARVADWPYSSFHRFVENGVYPLDWAGHPETIEATGDGE' A
#
# COMPACT_ATOMS: atom_id res chain seq x y z
N ARG A 1 30.74 -7.80 8.72
CA ARG A 1 29.32 -7.66 9.12
C ARG A 1 28.51 -8.19 7.95
N GLU A 2 28.01 -9.42 8.05
CA GLU A 2 27.09 -9.95 7.05
C GLU A 2 25.71 -9.34 7.33
N GLN A 3 25.25 -8.47 6.43
CA GLN A 3 23.86 -8.02 6.41
C GLN A 3 23.18 -8.84 5.32
N THR A 4 22.32 -9.78 5.70
CA THR A 4 21.45 -10.46 4.75
C THR A 4 20.46 -9.45 4.17
N ILE A 5 20.09 -9.60 2.89
CA ILE A 5 19.08 -8.76 2.24
C ILE A 5 17.74 -8.82 3.00
N TRP A 6 17.45 -9.96 3.62
CA TRP A 6 16.22 -10.19 4.37
C TRP A 6 16.40 -9.92 5.85
N GLN A 7 15.41 -9.24 6.44
CA GLN A 7 15.24 -9.13 7.89
C GLN A 7 14.80 -10.49 8.47
N HIS A 8 15.25 -10.80 9.69
CA HIS A 8 14.82 -12.02 10.40
C HIS A 8 13.37 -11.89 10.88
N ARG A 9 12.58 -12.96 10.66
CA ARG A 9 11.13 -13.04 10.94
C ARG A 9 10.31 -12.07 10.09
N TYR A 10 8.99 -12.15 10.25
CA TYR A 10 8.02 -11.29 9.59
C TYR A 10 6.89 -10.95 10.57
N TRP A 11 6.10 -9.94 10.22
CA TRP A 11 4.88 -9.63 10.94
C TRP A 11 3.72 -10.44 10.37
N GLU A 12 2.96 -11.10 11.24
CA GLU A 12 1.83 -11.94 10.87
C GLU A 12 0.55 -11.40 11.51
N HIS A 13 -0.51 -11.31 10.71
CA HIS A 13 -1.86 -11.06 11.20
C HIS A 13 -2.84 -11.97 10.46
N GLN A 14 -3.63 -12.71 11.24
CA GLN A 14 -4.66 -13.57 10.70
C GLN A 14 -5.94 -12.75 10.47
N ILE A 15 -6.36 -12.66 9.21
CA ILE A 15 -7.62 -12.03 8.81
C ILE A 15 -8.80 -12.80 9.40
N ARG A 16 -9.71 -12.08 10.08
CA ARG A 16 -10.80 -12.72 10.85
C ARG A 16 -12.18 -12.61 10.21
N ASN A 17 -12.37 -11.69 9.28
CA ASN A 17 -13.64 -11.46 8.58
C ASN A 17 -13.41 -10.57 7.35
N ASP A 18 -14.47 -10.38 6.56
CA ASP A 18 -14.43 -9.61 5.32
C ASP A 18 -14.06 -8.14 5.54
N GLN A 19 -14.54 -7.53 6.63
CA GLN A 19 -14.18 -6.15 6.94
C GLN A 19 -12.69 -5.99 7.29
N ASP A 20 -12.11 -6.97 7.97
CA ASP A 20 -10.68 -7.00 8.26
C ASP A 20 -9.86 -7.21 6.98
N PHE A 21 -10.34 -8.05 6.06
CA PHE A 21 -9.77 -8.23 4.74
C PHE A 21 -9.75 -6.92 3.94
N GLU A 22 -10.90 -6.24 3.82
CA GLU A 22 -11.04 -4.98 3.10
C GLU A 22 -10.05 -3.93 3.61
N ARG A 23 -9.96 -3.73 4.94
CA ARG A 23 -9.02 -2.78 5.55
C ARG A 23 -7.57 -3.10 5.23
N HIS A 24 -7.20 -4.38 5.21
CA HIS A 24 -5.84 -4.79 4.89
C HIS A 24 -5.51 -4.60 3.41
N CYS A 25 -6.47 -4.84 2.50
CA CYS A 25 -6.31 -4.52 1.08
C CYS A 25 -6.12 -3.01 0.88
N ASP A 26 -6.99 -2.20 1.47
CA ASP A 26 -6.89 -0.74 1.41
C ASP A 26 -5.52 -0.26 1.91
N TYR A 27 -5.07 -0.78 3.05
CA TYR A 27 -3.76 -0.44 3.61
C TYR A 27 -2.62 -0.80 2.64
N ILE A 28 -2.61 -2.01 2.10
CA ILE A 28 -1.56 -2.49 1.19
C ILE A 28 -1.50 -1.64 -0.08
N HIS A 29 -2.65 -1.33 -0.68
CA HIS A 29 -2.70 -0.53 -1.90
C HIS A 29 -2.41 0.95 -1.65
N TYR A 30 -2.73 1.48 -0.47
CA TYR A 30 -2.40 2.86 -0.10
C TYR A 30 -0.93 3.06 0.33
N ASN A 31 -0.21 1.99 0.72
CA ASN A 31 1.16 2.08 1.24
C ASN A 31 2.15 2.89 0.37
N PRO A 32 2.17 2.78 -0.97
CA PRO A 32 3.04 3.60 -1.80
C PRO A 32 2.81 5.11 -1.63
N VAL A 33 1.56 5.53 -1.42
CA VAL A 33 1.21 6.92 -1.12
C VAL A 33 1.59 7.28 0.30
N LYS A 34 1.26 6.41 1.27
CA LYS A 34 1.62 6.59 2.69
C LYS A 34 3.13 6.81 2.88
N HIS A 35 3.96 6.10 2.12
CA HIS A 35 5.43 6.20 2.19
C HIS A 35 6.01 7.24 1.20
N GLY A 36 5.17 8.06 0.56
CA GLY A 36 5.62 9.15 -0.31
C GLY A 36 6.30 8.72 -1.61
N LEU A 37 6.12 7.46 -2.03
CA LEU A 37 6.72 6.95 -3.27
C LEU A 37 5.98 7.46 -4.51
N VAL A 38 4.68 7.71 -4.39
CA VAL A 38 3.81 8.27 -5.45
C VAL A 38 2.73 9.18 -4.84
N ALA A 39 2.24 10.15 -5.61
CA ALA A 39 1.11 10.99 -5.18
C ALA A 39 -0.24 10.29 -5.27
N ARG A 40 -0.38 9.28 -6.14
CA ARG A 40 -1.63 8.53 -6.36
C ARG A 40 -1.33 7.04 -6.43
N VAL A 41 -2.24 6.23 -5.89
CA VAL A 41 -2.09 4.77 -5.90
C VAL A 41 -1.98 4.22 -7.33
N ALA A 42 -2.72 4.80 -8.28
CA ALA A 42 -2.70 4.40 -9.69
C ALA A 42 -1.32 4.52 -10.36
N ASP A 43 -0.44 5.38 -9.84
CA ASP A 43 0.90 5.62 -10.40
C ASP A 43 1.93 4.57 -9.95
N TRP A 44 1.54 3.62 -9.07
CA TRP A 44 2.44 2.59 -8.55
C TRP A 44 2.25 1.23 -9.25
N PRO A 45 3.11 0.84 -10.22
CA PRO A 45 2.91 -0.37 -11.02
C PRO A 45 3.19 -1.68 -10.26
N TYR A 46 3.87 -1.62 -9.11
CA TYR A 46 4.32 -2.79 -8.36
C TYR A 46 3.31 -3.21 -7.29
N SER A 47 2.03 -3.28 -7.64
CA SER A 47 0.97 -3.75 -6.74
C SER A 47 -0.14 -4.47 -7.51
N SER A 48 -1.03 -5.14 -6.79
CA SER A 48 -2.25 -5.74 -7.36
C SER A 48 -3.40 -4.76 -7.54
N PHE A 49 -3.19 -3.45 -7.29
CA PHE A 49 -4.23 -2.42 -7.36
C PHE A 49 -4.91 -2.38 -8.74
N HIS A 50 -4.15 -2.39 -9.84
CA HIS A 50 -4.70 -2.31 -11.21
C HIS A 50 -5.64 -3.48 -11.51
N ARG A 51 -5.33 -4.69 -11.02
CA ARG A 51 -6.22 -5.85 -11.14
C ARG A 51 -7.52 -5.66 -10.33
N PHE A 52 -7.46 -5.00 -9.18
CA PHE A 52 -8.65 -4.69 -8.37
C PHE A 52 -9.52 -3.63 -9.06
N VAL A 53 -8.90 -2.67 -9.77
CA VAL A 53 -9.61 -1.71 -10.62
C VAL A 53 -10.30 -2.42 -11.79
N GLU A 54 -9.60 -3.31 -12.51
CA GLU A 54 -10.18 -4.09 -13.62
C GLU A 54 -11.38 -4.93 -13.19
N ASN A 55 -11.36 -5.45 -11.96
CA ASN A 55 -12.45 -6.23 -11.38
C ASN A 55 -13.57 -5.37 -10.76
N GLY A 56 -13.46 -4.04 -10.82
CA GLY A 56 -14.46 -3.10 -10.27
C GLY A 56 -14.49 -3.00 -8.75
N VAL A 57 -13.43 -3.45 -8.05
CA VAL A 57 -13.32 -3.34 -6.59
C VAL A 57 -12.95 -1.91 -6.18
N TYR A 58 -12.01 -1.29 -6.90
CA TYR A 58 -11.64 0.11 -6.70
C TYR A 58 -11.92 0.95 -7.96
N PRO A 59 -12.29 2.23 -7.81
CA PRO A 59 -12.17 3.18 -8.90
C PRO A 59 -10.68 3.50 -9.17
N LEU A 60 -10.34 3.89 -10.40
CA LEU A 60 -8.95 4.18 -10.77
C LEU A 60 -8.37 5.37 -9.98
N ASP A 61 -9.22 6.32 -9.62
CA ASP A 61 -8.90 7.52 -8.83
C ASP A 61 -9.14 7.33 -7.32
N TRP A 62 -9.18 6.09 -6.83
CA TRP A 62 -9.55 5.74 -5.46
C TRP A 62 -8.80 6.52 -4.37
N ALA A 63 -7.47 6.65 -4.45
CA ALA A 63 -6.69 7.29 -3.40
C ALA A 63 -5.41 7.99 -3.87
N GLY A 64 -5.09 9.06 -3.15
CA GLY A 64 -3.94 9.94 -3.35
C GLY A 64 -4.32 11.28 -3.99
N HIS A 65 -3.55 12.32 -3.71
CA HIS A 65 -3.79 13.67 -4.21
C HIS A 65 -2.48 14.26 -4.77
N PRO A 66 -2.50 14.94 -5.92
CA PRO A 66 -1.30 15.49 -6.56
C PRO A 66 -0.53 16.51 -5.70
N GLU A 67 -1.13 17.04 -4.63
CA GLU A 67 -0.54 18.07 -3.77
C GLU A 67 0.24 17.51 -2.56
N THR A 68 0.27 16.18 -2.34
CA THR A 68 0.72 15.60 -1.05
C THR A 68 2.18 15.17 -0.99
N ILE A 69 3.02 15.45 -1.99
CA ILE A 69 4.46 15.11 -1.89
C ILE A 69 5.22 16.23 -1.15
N GLU A 70 4.87 16.48 0.11
CA GLU A 70 5.83 17.02 1.08
C GLU A 70 6.30 15.88 1.97
N ALA A 71 7.59 15.57 1.83
CA ALA A 71 8.30 14.53 2.54
C ALA A 71 8.05 14.61 4.05
N THR A 72 7.45 13.58 4.63
CA THR A 72 7.52 13.35 6.06
C THR A 72 8.15 11.99 6.28
N GLY A 73 9.39 12.04 6.77
CA GLY A 73 10.21 10.89 7.06
C GLY A 73 9.64 10.03 8.17
N ASP A 74 9.90 8.74 8.04
CA ASP A 74 10.15 7.74 9.09
C ASP A 74 9.61 8.13 10.48
N GLY A 75 8.33 7.85 10.70
CA GLY A 75 7.69 7.89 12.01
C GLY A 75 7.30 6.49 12.46
N GLU A 76 8.18 5.92 13.29
CA GLU A 76 8.04 4.77 14.22
C GLU A 76 7.67 3.38 13.68
#